data_AF-A0A182F8E1-F1
#
_entry.id   AF-A0A182F8E1-F1
#
_cell.length_a   1.000
_cell.length_b   1.000
_cell.length_c   1.000
_cell.angle_alpha   90.00
_cell.angle_beta   90.00
_cell.angle_gamma   90.00
#
_symmetry.space_group_name_H-M   'P 1'
#
loop_
_entity.id
_entity.type
_entity.pdbx_description
1 polymer ?
#
loop_
_entity_poly.entity_id
_entity_poly.type
_entity_poly.pdbx_seq_one_letter_code
_entity_poly.pdbx_strand_id
1 'polypeptide(L)'
;MIQKSFRNVFVTVGTTQFEELVGSVLSTEVLQQLETLGCESLTIQRGKGATPNLPDIQKCTKIRIACYDLKPTIGDDIRQADLVISHAGAGSCIEVLEAGRPLVVVVNESLMNNHQTELAERLSRDDHLLYCTPSSLQQTLARADFGRLRKLGPGSLDGFLDHLNKFMGFPVFSVFKMGDMAKHLCGTDDCQKSATLQCPVCLKMGIQGSYFCSQECFKGSWKEHKVIHLLAKGKETTGYNPWPYYTFTGKLRPFEQTPMRTVPASIPRPDYADHKEGKSKSEEALRGNNIIKVLDDEEIEGMRVACRLGREVLDEAARVCGVGVTTDEIDRAVHEACIERECYPSPLNYYNFPKSCCTSVNEVICHGIPDTRPLEDGDLCNVDVTVYHRGFHGDLNETFFVGNVKEQHKKLVQVTYEALMKAIAIVKPGERYREIGNVIQKYVQTHGFSVVKSYCGHGIHRLFHTAPNVPHYAKNSAVGVMKPGHCFTIEPMISEGTWRDVSWPDDWTAVTADGLYSAQFEQTLLVTETGCDILTKRRNENGTPHFMDHM
;
A
#
# COMPACT_ATOMS: atom_id res chain seq x y z
N MET A 1 -22.99 -49.12 7.14
CA MET A 1 -21.92 -48.18 6.72
C MET A 1 -20.82 -48.22 7.78
N ILE A 2 -19.56 -48.04 7.41
CA ILE A 2 -18.48 -47.87 8.39
C ILE A 2 -18.50 -46.40 8.81
N GLN A 3 -18.84 -46.13 10.06
CA GLN A 3 -18.82 -44.79 10.62
C GLN A 3 -17.35 -44.35 10.77
N LYS A 4 -16.98 -43.21 10.17
CA LYS A 4 -15.62 -42.67 10.34
C LYS A 4 -15.43 -42.26 11.80
N SER A 5 -14.39 -42.81 12.43
CA SER A 5 -13.86 -42.29 13.71
C SER A 5 -12.94 -41.12 13.38
N PHE A 6 -13.20 -39.97 14.02
CA PHE A 6 -12.45 -38.74 13.83
C PHE A 6 -11.45 -38.56 14.97
N ARG A 7 -10.37 -39.35 14.97
CA ARG A 7 -9.43 -39.46 16.10
C ARG A 7 -8.72 -38.14 16.40
N ASN A 8 -8.35 -37.41 15.35
CA ASN A 8 -7.70 -36.11 15.46
C ASN A 8 -8.64 -35.01 14.97
N VAL A 9 -9.04 -34.10 15.85
CA VAL A 9 -9.84 -32.92 15.51
C VAL A 9 -8.95 -31.68 15.62
N PHE A 10 -8.88 -30.88 14.54
CA PHE A 10 -8.18 -29.60 14.55
C PHE A 10 -9.17 -28.43 14.50
N VAL A 11 -8.87 -27.36 15.23
CA VAL A 11 -9.72 -26.17 15.34
C VAL A 11 -8.89 -24.91 15.11
N THR A 12 -9.39 -23.98 14.29
CA THR A 12 -8.69 -22.69 14.05
C THR A 12 -9.62 -21.48 13.96
N VAL A 13 -9.25 -20.41 14.68
CA VAL A 13 -9.82 -19.05 14.53
C VAL A 13 -8.98 -18.15 13.61
N GLY A 14 -7.94 -18.70 12.97
CA GLY A 14 -7.00 -17.95 12.14
C GLY A 14 -6.36 -16.78 12.88
N THR A 15 -6.38 -15.59 12.27
CA THR A 15 -5.91 -14.33 12.85
C THR A 15 -6.95 -13.61 13.71
N THR A 16 -8.19 -14.10 13.78
CA THR A 16 -9.30 -13.46 14.46
C THR A 16 -9.31 -13.73 15.97
N GLN A 17 -10.08 -12.95 16.72
CA GLN A 17 -10.43 -13.23 18.11
C GLN A 17 -11.89 -13.71 18.14
N PHE A 18 -12.10 -15.01 18.32
CA PHE A 18 -13.43 -15.63 18.33
C PHE A 18 -13.53 -16.61 19.50
N GLU A 19 -13.65 -16.06 20.70
CA GLU A 19 -13.58 -16.81 21.96
C GLU A 19 -14.83 -17.68 22.18
N GLU A 20 -15.98 -17.30 21.61
CA GLU A 20 -17.22 -18.09 21.63
C GLU A 20 -17.06 -19.46 20.93
N LEU A 21 -16.32 -19.52 19.82
CA LEU A 21 -16.01 -20.79 19.14
C LEU A 21 -15.10 -21.68 19.99
N VAL A 22 -14.06 -21.10 20.59
CA VAL A 22 -13.15 -21.84 21.49
C VAL A 22 -13.90 -22.34 22.73
N GLY A 23 -14.79 -21.52 23.30
CA GLY A 23 -15.65 -21.90 24.43
C GLY A 23 -16.67 -22.99 24.07
N SER A 24 -17.31 -22.90 22.90
CA SER A 24 -18.25 -23.91 22.40
C SER A 24 -17.57 -25.25 22.15
N VAL A 25 -16.43 -25.27 21.48
CA VAL A 25 -15.62 -26.49 21.24
C VAL A 25 -15.19 -27.17 22.55
N LEU A 26 -14.97 -26.40 23.61
CA LEU A 26 -14.57 -26.88 24.93
C LEU A 26 -15.77 -27.11 25.89
N SER A 27 -17.02 -27.00 25.40
CA SER A 27 -18.21 -27.32 26.20
C SER A 27 -18.31 -28.83 26.45
N THR A 28 -18.89 -29.21 27.59
CA THR A 28 -19.10 -30.62 27.97
C THR A 28 -19.87 -31.39 26.90
N GLU A 29 -20.88 -30.74 26.30
CA GLU A 29 -21.81 -31.29 25.32
C GLU A 29 -21.13 -31.51 23.96
N VAL A 30 -20.25 -30.59 23.54
CA VAL A 30 -19.44 -30.76 22.32
C VAL A 30 -18.35 -31.80 22.52
N LEU A 31 -17.64 -31.79 23.65
CA LEU A 31 -16.60 -32.77 23.96
C LEU A 31 -17.17 -34.21 24.03
N GLN A 32 -18.33 -34.40 24.65
CA GLN A 32 -19.04 -35.70 24.64
C GLN A 32 -19.48 -36.12 23.22
N GLN A 33 -19.90 -35.18 22.39
CA GLN A 33 -20.23 -35.46 20.99
C GLN A 33 -18.99 -35.83 20.16
N LEU A 34 -17.84 -35.23 20.43
CA LEU A 34 -16.56 -35.60 19.82
C LEU A 34 -16.06 -36.97 20.31
N GLU A 35 -16.21 -37.31 21.60
CA GLU A 35 -15.94 -38.68 22.09
C GLU A 35 -16.84 -39.71 21.38
N THR A 36 -18.12 -39.37 21.17
CA THR A 36 -19.09 -40.23 20.43
C THR A 36 -18.73 -40.38 18.94
N LEU A 37 -18.06 -39.38 18.36
CA LEU A 37 -17.48 -39.42 17.01
C LEU A 37 -16.09 -40.09 16.97
N GLY A 38 -15.60 -40.63 18.10
CA GLY A 38 -14.35 -41.38 18.19
C GLY A 38 -13.09 -40.51 18.20
N CYS A 39 -13.16 -39.33 18.82
CA CYS A 39 -12.03 -38.43 19.03
C CYS A 39 -11.08 -38.91 20.15
N GLU A 40 -9.76 -38.84 19.88
CA GLU A 40 -8.67 -39.16 20.80
C GLU A 40 -7.77 -37.94 21.09
N SER A 41 -7.74 -36.95 20.19
CA SER A 41 -7.01 -35.68 20.35
C SER A 41 -7.72 -34.49 19.72
N LEU A 42 -7.67 -33.35 20.40
CA LEU A 42 -8.25 -32.07 19.99
C LEU A 42 -7.17 -30.98 20.05
N THR A 43 -6.83 -30.41 18.91
CA THR A 43 -5.80 -29.37 18.80
C THR A 43 -6.43 -28.05 18.37
N ILE A 44 -6.22 -26.97 19.12
CA ILE A 44 -6.86 -25.68 18.92
C ILE A 44 -5.81 -24.58 18.69
N GLN A 45 -5.86 -23.94 17.53
CA GLN A 45 -5.20 -22.66 17.27
C GLN A 45 -6.12 -21.52 17.72
N ARG A 46 -5.74 -20.81 18.79
CA ARG A 46 -6.56 -19.76 19.44
C ARG A 46 -6.38 -18.34 18.88
N GLY A 47 -5.56 -18.16 17.86
CA GLY A 47 -5.31 -16.86 17.22
C GLY A 47 -4.75 -15.84 18.21
N LYS A 48 -5.50 -14.76 18.47
CA LYS A 48 -5.18 -13.71 19.46
C LYS A 48 -6.01 -13.80 20.75
N GLY A 49 -6.90 -14.78 20.89
CA GLY A 49 -7.83 -14.88 22.04
C GLY A 49 -7.18 -15.39 23.34
N ALA A 50 -7.90 -15.21 24.45
CA ALA A 50 -7.46 -15.63 25.79
C ALA A 50 -7.13 -17.15 25.88
N THR A 51 -6.26 -17.52 26.82
CA THR A 51 -5.90 -18.94 27.04
C THR A 51 -6.99 -19.64 27.85
N PRO A 52 -7.63 -20.71 27.35
CA PRO A 52 -8.61 -21.47 28.13
C PRO A 52 -7.94 -22.26 29.27
N ASN A 53 -8.66 -22.47 30.38
CA ASN A 53 -8.20 -23.26 31.52
C ASN A 53 -8.26 -24.77 31.24
N LEU A 54 -7.35 -25.25 30.40
CA LEU A 54 -7.25 -26.66 30.01
C LEU A 54 -7.11 -27.64 31.19
N PRO A 55 -6.34 -27.36 32.26
CA PRO A 55 -6.19 -28.30 33.38
C PRO A 55 -7.50 -28.74 34.06
N ASP A 56 -8.55 -27.91 34.05
CA ASP A 56 -9.85 -28.29 34.60
C ASP A 56 -10.75 -28.97 33.55
N ILE A 57 -10.76 -28.46 32.31
CA ILE A 57 -11.54 -29.05 31.20
C ILE A 57 -11.06 -30.47 30.87
N GLN A 58 -9.74 -30.71 30.91
CA GLN A 58 -9.11 -32.00 30.64
C GLN A 58 -9.49 -33.09 31.67
N LYS A 59 -10.05 -32.73 32.84
CA LYS A 59 -10.58 -33.70 33.82
C LYS A 59 -11.96 -34.24 33.42
N CYS A 60 -12.67 -33.54 32.54
CA CYS A 60 -14.06 -33.82 32.16
C CYS A 60 -14.19 -34.63 30.85
N THR A 61 -13.08 -34.91 30.16
CA THR A 61 -13.05 -35.67 28.89
C THR A 61 -11.82 -36.56 28.79
N LYS A 62 -11.93 -37.64 28.01
CA LYS A 62 -10.81 -38.54 27.64
C LYS A 62 -10.02 -38.05 26.42
N ILE A 63 -10.54 -37.06 25.69
CA ILE A 63 -9.85 -36.43 24.55
C ILE A 63 -8.62 -35.69 25.09
N ARG A 64 -7.46 -35.87 24.47
CA ARG A 64 -6.25 -35.09 24.80
C ARG A 64 -6.34 -33.72 24.14
N ILE A 65 -6.42 -32.66 24.93
CA ILE A 65 -6.57 -31.28 24.43
C ILE A 65 -5.23 -30.56 24.42
N ALA A 66 -4.90 -29.91 23.29
CA ALA A 66 -3.75 -29.03 23.14
C ALA A 66 -4.17 -27.69 22.53
N CYS A 67 -3.64 -26.58 23.05
CA CYS A 67 -3.83 -25.24 22.48
C CYS A 67 -2.50 -24.60 22.11
N TYR A 68 -2.46 -23.86 21.01
CA TYR A 68 -1.31 -23.03 20.63
C TYR A 68 -1.77 -21.75 19.89
N ASP A 69 -0.82 -20.84 19.67
CA ASP A 69 -1.07 -19.47 19.21
C ASP A 69 -1.03 -19.37 17.67
N LEU A 70 -1.01 -18.17 17.08
CA LEU A 70 -0.83 -18.05 15.63
C LEU A 70 0.57 -18.56 15.21
N LYS A 71 0.63 -19.38 14.15
CA LYS A 71 1.88 -19.85 13.53
C LYS A 71 1.82 -19.65 12.00
N PRO A 72 2.97 -19.60 11.28
CA PRO A 72 3.01 -19.18 9.87
C PRO A 72 2.21 -20.04 8.89
N THR A 73 2.06 -21.34 9.15
CA THR A 73 1.34 -22.30 8.29
C THR A 73 0.61 -23.34 9.15
N ILE A 74 -0.60 -23.76 8.75
CA ILE A 74 -1.42 -24.76 9.48
C ILE A 74 -1.66 -26.07 8.70
N GLY A 75 -1.12 -26.18 7.48
CA GLY A 75 -1.30 -27.34 6.63
C GLY A 75 -0.83 -28.68 7.23
N ASP A 76 0.10 -28.70 8.18
CA ASP A 76 0.48 -29.95 8.87
C ASP A 76 -0.58 -30.43 9.86
N ASP A 77 -1.25 -29.52 10.57
CA ASP A 77 -2.37 -29.82 11.45
C ASP A 77 -3.56 -30.33 10.62
N ILE A 78 -3.85 -29.64 9.50
CA ILE A 78 -4.89 -30.03 8.53
C ILE A 78 -4.58 -31.41 7.91
N ARG A 79 -3.31 -31.71 7.60
CA ARG A 79 -2.88 -33.05 7.12
C ARG A 79 -3.03 -34.15 8.16
N GLN A 80 -2.91 -33.82 9.46
CA GLN A 80 -2.99 -34.77 10.57
C GLN A 80 -4.41 -34.93 11.15
N ALA A 81 -5.30 -33.97 10.90
CA ALA A 81 -6.69 -33.98 11.35
C ALA A 81 -7.61 -34.86 10.48
N ASP A 82 -8.49 -35.63 11.12
CA ASP A 82 -9.57 -36.36 10.45
C ASP A 82 -10.80 -35.48 10.19
N LEU A 83 -10.97 -34.42 11.00
CA LEU A 83 -12.02 -33.41 10.97
C LEU A 83 -11.43 -32.04 11.34
N VAL A 84 -11.81 -30.98 10.61
CA VAL A 84 -11.43 -29.61 10.96
C VAL A 84 -12.67 -28.76 11.27
N ILE A 85 -12.60 -27.96 12.33
CA ILE A 85 -13.60 -26.95 12.70
C ILE A 85 -12.95 -25.57 12.57
N SER A 86 -13.47 -24.69 11.71
CA SER A 86 -12.86 -23.38 11.44
C SER A 86 -13.86 -22.25 11.66
N HIS A 87 -13.36 -21.09 12.09
CA HIS A 87 -14.04 -19.83 11.78
C HIS A 87 -14.19 -19.66 10.25
N ALA A 88 -15.12 -18.80 9.80
CA ALA A 88 -15.44 -18.61 8.39
C ALA A 88 -14.40 -17.82 7.55
N GLY A 89 -13.12 -17.81 7.96
CA GLY A 89 -12.02 -17.19 7.22
C GLY A 89 -11.66 -17.97 5.95
N ALA A 90 -11.83 -17.33 4.79
CA ALA A 90 -11.76 -17.98 3.47
C ALA A 90 -10.49 -18.81 3.23
N GLY A 91 -9.30 -18.28 3.56
CA GLY A 91 -8.03 -18.99 3.36
C GLY A 91 -7.94 -20.31 4.14
N SER A 92 -8.37 -20.32 5.41
CA SER A 92 -8.40 -21.54 6.23
C SER A 92 -9.43 -22.54 5.72
N CYS A 93 -10.59 -22.08 5.26
CA CYS A 93 -11.58 -22.96 4.62
C CYS A 93 -11.04 -23.61 3.34
N ILE A 94 -10.31 -22.85 2.52
CA ILE A 94 -9.69 -23.33 1.28
C ILE A 94 -8.61 -24.39 1.56
N GLU A 95 -7.64 -24.12 2.44
CA GLU A 95 -6.54 -25.06 2.75
C GLU A 95 -7.05 -26.43 3.26
N VAL A 96 -8.16 -26.42 4.02
CA VAL A 96 -8.85 -27.64 4.49
C VAL A 96 -9.55 -28.40 3.35
N LEU A 97 -10.23 -27.68 2.45
CA LEU A 97 -10.95 -28.25 1.32
C LEU A 97 -9.99 -28.83 0.27
N GLU A 98 -8.86 -28.17 0.01
CA GLU A 98 -7.77 -28.68 -0.84
C GLU A 98 -7.12 -29.93 -0.25
N ALA A 99 -6.89 -29.96 1.07
CA ALA A 99 -6.45 -31.16 1.78
C ALA A 99 -7.52 -32.29 1.80
N GLY A 100 -8.71 -32.04 1.23
CA GLY A 100 -9.80 -32.98 1.06
C GLY A 100 -10.35 -33.50 2.38
N ARG A 101 -10.34 -32.66 3.43
CA ARG A 101 -10.77 -32.98 4.80
C ARG A 101 -12.22 -32.52 5.05
N PRO A 102 -13.00 -33.25 5.86
CA PRO A 102 -14.28 -32.77 6.36
C PRO A 102 -14.10 -31.47 7.14
N LEU A 103 -14.92 -30.48 6.78
CA LEU A 103 -14.89 -29.13 7.35
C LEU A 103 -16.25 -28.79 7.97
N VAL A 104 -16.21 -28.29 9.20
CA VAL A 104 -17.32 -27.57 9.85
C VAL A 104 -16.93 -26.11 9.99
N VAL A 105 -17.68 -25.21 9.36
CA VAL A 105 -17.50 -23.76 9.49
C VAL A 105 -18.42 -23.23 10.59
N VAL A 106 -17.84 -22.54 11.56
CA VAL A 106 -18.60 -21.84 12.59
C VAL A 106 -18.57 -20.35 12.33
N VAL A 107 -19.75 -19.77 12.16
CA VAL A 107 -19.98 -18.35 11.86
C VAL A 107 -20.00 -17.55 13.15
N ASN A 108 -19.36 -16.38 13.16
CA ASN A 108 -19.44 -15.42 14.26
C ASN A 108 -20.63 -14.47 14.04
N GLU A 109 -21.71 -14.67 14.78
CA GLU A 109 -22.95 -13.88 14.67
C GLU A 109 -22.78 -12.42 15.16
N SER A 110 -21.69 -12.14 15.89
CA SER A 110 -21.39 -10.85 16.53
C SER A 110 -20.51 -9.91 15.66
N LEU A 111 -20.06 -10.35 14.48
CA LEU A 111 -19.28 -9.52 13.55
C LEU A 111 -20.18 -8.88 12.47
N MET A 112 -20.11 -7.55 12.35
CA MET A 112 -20.80 -6.82 11.27
C MET A 112 -20.08 -6.97 9.92
N ASN A 113 -20.87 -6.99 8.84
CA ASN A 113 -20.52 -7.30 7.44
C ASN A 113 -20.36 -8.82 7.16
N ASN A 114 -21.38 -9.41 6.53
CA ASN A 114 -21.72 -10.83 6.67
C ASN A 114 -21.18 -11.77 5.58
N HIS A 115 -20.22 -11.33 4.75
CA HIS A 115 -19.80 -12.05 3.54
C HIS A 115 -19.19 -13.45 3.80
N GLN A 116 -18.61 -13.66 4.99
CA GLN A 116 -18.10 -14.97 5.41
C GLN A 116 -19.23 -16.01 5.61
N THR A 117 -20.41 -15.57 6.02
CA THR A 117 -21.61 -16.40 6.19
C THR A 117 -22.19 -16.81 4.85
N GLU A 118 -22.28 -15.87 3.90
CA GLU A 118 -22.77 -16.10 2.54
C GLU A 118 -21.90 -17.14 1.79
N LEU A 119 -20.58 -17.09 2.04
CA LEU A 119 -19.62 -18.11 1.59
C LEU A 119 -19.90 -19.50 2.20
N ALA A 120 -20.03 -19.56 3.53
CA ALA A 120 -20.24 -20.82 4.26
C ALA A 120 -21.57 -21.48 3.87
N GLU A 121 -22.65 -20.69 3.75
CA GLU A 121 -23.94 -21.15 3.24
C GLU A 121 -23.82 -21.76 1.84
N ARG A 122 -23.13 -21.08 0.92
CA ARG A 122 -23.01 -21.53 -0.47
C ARG A 122 -22.26 -22.86 -0.58
N LEU A 123 -21.09 -22.96 0.05
CA LEU A 123 -20.33 -24.22 0.09
C LEU A 123 -21.11 -25.35 0.77
N SER A 124 -21.98 -25.05 1.73
CA SER A 124 -22.82 -26.08 2.36
C SER A 124 -24.00 -26.51 1.49
N ARG A 125 -24.62 -25.61 0.72
CA ARG A 125 -25.67 -25.94 -0.26
C ARG A 125 -25.18 -26.89 -1.36
N ASP A 126 -23.91 -26.76 -1.75
CA ASP A 126 -23.25 -27.62 -2.75
C ASP A 126 -22.67 -28.93 -2.17
N ASP A 127 -23.01 -29.26 -0.91
CA ASP A 127 -22.51 -30.42 -0.14
C ASP A 127 -20.97 -30.43 0.12
N HIS A 128 -20.27 -29.29 0.08
CA HIS A 128 -18.81 -29.26 0.30
C HIS A 128 -18.38 -29.15 1.77
N LEU A 129 -19.20 -28.52 2.62
CA LEU A 129 -18.95 -28.40 4.07
C LEU A 129 -20.25 -28.36 4.87
N LEU A 130 -20.16 -28.44 6.20
CA LEU A 130 -21.26 -28.11 7.11
C LEU A 130 -21.01 -26.73 7.71
N TYR A 131 -22.03 -25.91 7.86
CA TYR A 131 -21.93 -24.62 8.56
C TYR A 131 -22.89 -24.53 9.73
N CYS A 132 -22.51 -23.80 10.79
CA CYS A 132 -23.33 -23.57 11.97
C CYS A 132 -22.84 -22.35 12.77
N THR A 133 -23.43 -22.14 13.94
CA THR A 133 -23.08 -21.10 14.92
C THR A 133 -22.50 -21.74 16.19
N PRO A 134 -21.85 -21.00 17.11
CA PRO A 134 -21.30 -21.56 18.35
C PRO A 134 -22.37 -22.24 19.22
N SER A 135 -23.60 -21.74 19.18
CA SER A 135 -24.76 -22.27 19.91
C SER A 135 -25.36 -23.54 19.28
N SER A 136 -25.11 -23.81 18.00
CA SER A 136 -25.66 -24.95 17.25
C SER A 136 -24.65 -26.05 16.92
N LEU A 137 -23.34 -25.83 17.17
CA LEU A 137 -22.24 -26.74 16.84
C LEU A 137 -22.46 -28.19 17.31
N GLN A 138 -22.90 -28.41 18.55
CA GLN A 138 -23.18 -29.76 19.08
C GLN A 138 -24.25 -30.48 18.23
N GLN A 139 -25.35 -29.80 17.90
CA GLN A 139 -26.46 -30.38 17.16
C GLN A 139 -26.06 -30.68 15.70
N THR A 140 -25.22 -29.84 15.11
CA THR A 140 -24.62 -30.07 13.79
C THR A 140 -23.74 -31.31 13.81
N LEU A 141 -22.80 -31.42 14.76
CA LEU A 141 -21.94 -32.60 14.90
C LEU A 141 -22.73 -33.89 15.17
N ALA A 142 -23.83 -33.82 15.92
CA ALA A 142 -24.71 -34.96 16.21
C ALA A 142 -25.56 -35.42 15.01
N ARG A 143 -25.79 -34.55 14.01
CA ARG A 143 -26.59 -34.83 12.81
C ARG A 143 -25.78 -34.91 11.51
N ALA A 144 -24.47 -34.75 11.58
CA ALA A 144 -23.57 -34.63 10.44
C ALA A 144 -23.40 -35.96 9.67
N ASP A 145 -23.89 -36.02 8.44
CA ASP A 145 -23.46 -37.03 7.46
C ASP A 145 -22.20 -36.56 6.72
N PHE A 146 -21.06 -36.72 7.37
CA PHE A 146 -19.73 -36.50 6.75
C PHE A 146 -19.41 -37.47 5.60
N GLY A 147 -20.26 -38.47 5.33
CA GLY A 147 -20.18 -39.35 4.16
C GLY A 147 -20.77 -38.74 2.89
N ARG A 148 -21.72 -37.79 3.03
CA ARG A 148 -22.31 -37.03 1.92
C ARG A 148 -21.39 -35.93 1.38
N LEU A 149 -20.44 -35.45 2.18
CA LEU A 149 -19.60 -34.30 1.81
C LEU A 149 -18.76 -34.57 0.56
N ARG A 150 -18.93 -33.71 -0.45
CA ARG A 150 -18.23 -33.76 -1.73
C ARG A 150 -16.86 -33.13 -1.60
N LYS A 151 -15.82 -33.87 -1.97
CA LYS A 151 -14.48 -33.28 -2.16
C LYS A 151 -14.49 -32.35 -3.36
N LEU A 152 -13.85 -31.19 -3.25
CA LEU A 152 -13.46 -30.39 -4.41
C LEU A 152 -12.38 -31.15 -5.19
N GLY A 153 -12.46 -31.09 -6.52
CA GLY A 153 -11.48 -31.71 -7.42
C GLY A 153 -10.32 -30.76 -7.73
N PRO A 154 -9.15 -31.27 -8.12
CA PRO A 154 -8.05 -30.42 -8.59
C PRO A 154 -8.51 -29.56 -9.78
N GLY A 155 -8.23 -28.25 -9.73
CA GLY A 155 -8.70 -27.27 -10.73
C GLY A 155 -10.18 -26.87 -10.64
N SER A 156 -10.98 -27.46 -9.75
CA SER A 156 -12.35 -26.97 -9.48
C SER A 156 -12.36 -25.73 -8.59
N LEU A 157 -11.25 -25.43 -7.93
CA LEU A 157 -11.12 -24.30 -7.03
C LEU A 157 -11.02 -22.98 -7.82
N ASP A 158 -10.29 -22.91 -8.94
CA ASP A 158 -10.08 -21.64 -9.67
C ASP A 158 -11.40 -20.98 -10.10
N GLY A 159 -12.35 -21.74 -10.65
CA GLY A 159 -13.69 -21.22 -11.01
C GLY A 159 -14.58 -20.88 -9.81
N PHE A 160 -14.31 -21.48 -8.64
CA PHE A 160 -14.95 -21.13 -7.39
C PHE A 160 -14.36 -19.83 -6.82
N LEU A 161 -13.03 -19.69 -6.83
CA LEU A 161 -12.29 -18.48 -6.43
C LEU A 161 -12.67 -17.29 -7.31
N ASP A 162 -12.74 -17.44 -8.64
CA ASP A 162 -13.19 -16.38 -9.55
C ASP A 162 -14.58 -15.83 -9.21
N HIS A 163 -15.45 -16.69 -8.65
CA HIS A 163 -16.78 -16.31 -8.21
C HIS A 163 -16.77 -15.72 -6.79
N LEU A 164 -15.91 -16.24 -5.91
CA LEU A 164 -15.64 -15.73 -4.58
C LEU A 164 -15.07 -14.31 -4.61
N ASN A 165 -14.08 -14.07 -5.48
CA ASN A 165 -13.39 -12.81 -5.68
C ASN A 165 -14.35 -11.73 -6.23
N LYS A 166 -15.28 -12.12 -7.12
CA LYS A 166 -16.38 -11.26 -7.60
C LYS A 166 -17.43 -10.95 -6.54
N PHE A 167 -17.54 -11.76 -5.49
CA PHE A 167 -18.54 -11.62 -4.43
C PHE A 167 -18.00 -10.90 -3.18
N MET A 168 -16.72 -11.09 -2.84
CA MET A 168 -16.05 -10.45 -1.70
C MET A 168 -15.18 -9.25 -2.06
N GLY A 169 -14.91 -8.99 -3.35
CA GLY A 169 -14.22 -7.79 -3.84
C GLY A 169 -12.68 -7.83 -3.83
N PHE A 170 -12.06 -8.92 -3.34
CA PHE A 170 -10.60 -9.08 -3.25
C PHE A 170 -10.19 -10.51 -3.67
N PRO A 171 -8.96 -10.75 -4.17
CA PRO A 171 -8.56 -12.03 -4.75
C PRO A 171 -7.99 -13.00 -3.71
N VAL A 172 -8.52 -14.22 -3.63
CA VAL A 172 -8.01 -15.29 -2.77
C VAL A 172 -7.21 -16.33 -3.59
N PHE A 173 -5.94 -16.02 -3.86
CA PHE A 173 -4.96 -16.89 -4.55
C PHE A 173 -5.28 -17.33 -5.99
N SER A 174 -4.27 -17.90 -6.65
CA SER A 174 -4.26 -18.27 -8.07
C SER A 174 -3.37 -19.50 -8.32
N VAL A 175 -3.66 -20.32 -9.35
CA VAL A 175 -2.90 -20.52 -10.62
C VAL A 175 -3.44 -21.77 -11.35
N PHE A 176 -3.64 -21.64 -12.68
CA PHE A 176 -3.95 -22.66 -13.73
C PHE A 176 -5.36 -22.58 -14.38
N LYS A 177 -5.60 -23.36 -15.45
CA LYS A 177 -6.35 -22.89 -16.64
C LYS A 177 -7.06 -23.97 -17.48
N MET A 178 -8.23 -23.62 -18.04
CA MET A 178 -9.00 -24.29 -19.14
C MET A 178 -9.59 -25.67 -18.81
N GLY A 179 -10.80 -26.08 -19.21
CA GLY A 179 -11.92 -25.52 -20.02
C GLY A 179 -13.06 -26.58 -20.02
N ASP A 180 -14.10 -26.66 -20.85
CA ASP A 180 -14.80 -25.84 -21.88
C ASP A 180 -16.10 -26.65 -22.23
N MET A 181 -17.26 -26.21 -22.78
CA MET A 181 -17.77 -25.02 -23.50
C MET A 181 -19.23 -24.73 -23.05
N ALA A 182 -19.84 -23.62 -23.50
CA ALA A 182 -21.27 -23.30 -23.25
C ALA A 182 -21.97 -22.55 -24.42
N LYS A 183 -23.31 -22.57 -24.45
CA LYS A 183 -24.14 -21.85 -25.44
C LYS A 183 -24.01 -20.33 -25.28
N HIS A 184 -23.98 -19.59 -26.40
CA HIS A 184 -23.65 -18.17 -26.41
C HIS A 184 -24.88 -17.24 -26.40
N LEU A 185 -24.76 -16.13 -25.67
CA LEU A 185 -25.73 -15.03 -25.59
C LEU A 185 -25.22 -13.81 -26.38
N CYS A 186 -26.11 -12.86 -26.68
CA CYS A 186 -25.76 -11.64 -27.40
C CYS A 186 -24.91 -10.70 -26.53
N GLY A 187 -23.73 -10.31 -27.01
CA GLY A 187 -22.83 -9.32 -26.38
C GLY A 187 -23.30 -7.87 -26.53
N THR A 188 -24.59 -7.63 -26.36
CA THR A 188 -25.23 -6.31 -26.38
C THR A 188 -26.02 -6.15 -25.10
N ASP A 189 -25.76 -5.06 -24.38
CA ASP A 189 -26.46 -4.73 -23.14
C ASP A 189 -27.99 -4.75 -23.35
N ASP A 190 -28.71 -5.21 -22.32
CA ASP A 190 -30.15 -5.53 -22.33
C ASP A 190 -30.62 -6.61 -23.35
N CYS A 191 -29.74 -7.19 -24.17
CA CYS A 191 -30.11 -8.17 -25.20
C CYS A 191 -29.94 -9.63 -24.76
N GLN A 192 -30.85 -10.15 -23.93
CA GLN A 192 -30.84 -11.54 -23.42
C GLN A 192 -31.21 -12.62 -24.46
N LYS A 193 -30.82 -12.44 -25.73
CA LYS A 193 -31.14 -13.38 -26.84
C LYS A 193 -29.96 -14.32 -27.11
N SER A 194 -30.29 -15.57 -27.44
CA SER A 194 -29.33 -16.55 -28.00
C SER A 194 -28.69 -16.00 -29.27
N ALA A 195 -27.37 -16.19 -29.42
CA ALA A 195 -26.59 -15.51 -30.43
C ALA A 195 -25.67 -16.47 -31.21
N THR A 196 -25.63 -16.28 -32.53
CA THR A 196 -24.87 -17.12 -33.47
C THR A 196 -24.01 -16.33 -34.45
N LEU A 197 -24.24 -15.02 -34.61
CA LEU A 197 -23.46 -14.17 -35.50
C LEU A 197 -22.20 -13.67 -34.77
N GLN A 198 -21.03 -14.17 -35.16
CA GLN A 198 -19.75 -13.75 -34.57
C GLN A 198 -19.21 -12.50 -35.27
N CYS A 199 -18.43 -11.68 -34.55
CA CYS A 199 -17.77 -10.54 -35.19
C CYS A 199 -16.68 -11.01 -36.19
N PRO A 200 -16.67 -10.53 -37.45
CA PRO A 200 -15.64 -10.89 -38.44
C PRO A 200 -14.21 -10.49 -38.05
N VAL A 201 -14.03 -9.54 -37.12
CA VAL A 201 -12.71 -9.13 -36.62
C VAL A 201 -12.28 -10.06 -35.48
N CYS A 202 -13.15 -10.37 -34.52
CA CYS A 202 -12.91 -11.43 -33.52
C CYS A 202 -12.52 -12.75 -34.15
N LEU A 203 -13.26 -13.21 -35.17
CA LEU A 203 -12.96 -14.44 -35.91
C LEU A 203 -11.58 -14.42 -36.56
N LYS A 204 -11.17 -13.31 -37.17
CA LYS A 204 -9.82 -13.14 -37.76
C LYS A 204 -8.70 -13.05 -36.71
N MET A 205 -9.04 -12.80 -35.45
CA MET A 205 -8.10 -12.66 -34.34
C MET A 205 -8.16 -13.83 -33.34
N GLY A 206 -8.94 -14.88 -33.62
CA GLY A 206 -9.10 -16.03 -32.72
C GLY A 206 -9.87 -15.76 -31.42
N ILE A 207 -10.52 -14.59 -31.29
CA ILE A 207 -11.23 -14.19 -30.07
C ILE A 207 -12.55 -14.97 -29.97
N GLN A 208 -12.66 -15.82 -28.95
CA GLN A 208 -13.89 -16.56 -28.64
C GLN A 208 -14.83 -15.74 -27.73
N GLY A 209 -16.10 -16.15 -27.64
CA GLY A 209 -17.10 -15.52 -26.76
C GLY A 209 -17.86 -14.31 -27.33
N SER A 210 -17.47 -13.74 -28.47
CA SER A 210 -18.12 -12.56 -29.06
C SER A 210 -19.20 -12.91 -30.10
N TYR A 211 -20.47 -12.98 -29.67
CA TYR A 211 -21.65 -13.34 -30.48
C TYR A 211 -22.75 -12.28 -30.39
N PHE A 212 -23.51 -12.12 -31.47
CA PHE A 212 -24.64 -11.20 -31.58
C PHE A 212 -25.87 -11.89 -32.18
N CYS A 213 -27.09 -11.45 -31.81
CA CYS A 213 -28.34 -12.02 -32.35
C CYS A 213 -28.84 -11.32 -33.62
N SER A 214 -28.43 -10.06 -33.88
CA SER A 214 -28.71 -9.35 -35.14
C SER A 214 -27.58 -8.39 -35.51
N GLN A 215 -27.59 -7.93 -36.76
CA GLN A 215 -26.64 -6.92 -37.25
C GLN A 215 -26.90 -5.52 -36.64
N GLU A 216 -28.07 -5.28 -36.04
CA GLU A 216 -28.37 -4.03 -35.33
C GLU A 216 -27.75 -4.02 -33.95
N CYS A 217 -27.86 -5.12 -33.19
CA CYS A 217 -27.18 -5.31 -31.91
C CYS A 217 -25.66 -5.12 -32.06
N PHE A 218 -25.07 -5.75 -33.09
CA PHE A 218 -23.65 -5.58 -33.42
C PHE A 218 -23.26 -4.11 -33.71
N LYS A 219 -24.11 -3.33 -34.39
CA LYS A 219 -23.88 -1.90 -34.66
C LYS A 219 -24.06 -1.05 -33.40
N GLY A 220 -25.07 -1.34 -32.58
CA GLY A 220 -25.36 -0.62 -31.34
C GLY A 220 -24.20 -0.72 -30.34
N SER A 221 -23.70 -1.93 -30.10
CA SER A 221 -22.59 -2.20 -29.17
C SER A 221 -21.19 -2.02 -29.79
N TRP A 222 -21.07 -1.51 -31.02
CA TRP A 222 -19.77 -1.45 -31.72
C TRP A 222 -18.74 -0.58 -31.00
N LYS A 223 -19.17 0.49 -30.34
CA LYS A 223 -18.29 1.44 -29.65
C LYS A 223 -17.63 0.84 -28.39
N GLU A 224 -18.28 -0.12 -27.77
CA GLU A 224 -17.86 -0.84 -26.58
C GLU A 224 -17.15 -2.15 -27.00
N HIS A 225 -17.74 -2.92 -27.90
CA HIS A 225 -17.18 -4.16 -28.44
C HIS A 225 -15.82 -3.96 -29.14
N LYS A 226 -15.59 -2.82 -29.80
CA LYS A 226 -14.26 -2.51 -30.39
C LYS A 226 -13.13 -2.45 -29.35
N VAL A 227 -13.42 -2.27 -28.06
CA VAL A 227 -12.40 -2.31 -27.00
C VAL A 227 -11.81 -3.73 -26.88
N ILE A 228 -12.62 -4.77 -27.09
CA ILE A 228 -12.14 -6.17 -27.16
C ILE A 228 -11.13 -6.34 -28.30
N HIS A 229 -11.36 -5.71 -29.46
CA HIS A 229 -10.41 -5.69 -30.57
C HIS A 229 -9.14 -4.86 -30.31
N LEU A 230 -9.17 -3.90 -29.38
CA LEU A 230 -7.97 -3.15 -28.98
C LEU A 230 -7.13 -3.96 -27.98
N LEU A 231 -7.77 -4.60 -27.00
CA LEU A 231 -7.13 -5.48 -26.03
C LEU A 231 -6.47 -6.69 -26.73
N ALA A 232 -7.25 -7.43 -27.52
CA ALA A 232 -6.77 -8.61 -28.23
C ALA A 232 -5.83 -8.31 -29.42
N LYS A 233 -5.61 -7.03 -29.76
CA LYS A 233 -4.58 -6.63 -30.74
C LYS A 233 -3.17 -6.60 -30.17
N GLY A 234 -2.99 -6.86 -28.88
CA GLY A 234 -1.67 -6.85 -28.27
C GLY A 234 -1.12 -5.43 -28.11
N LYS A 235 -1.86 -4.55 -27.43
CA LYS A 235 -1.17 -3.76 -26.41
C LYS A 235 -1.00 -4.67 -25.20
N GLU A 236 0.06 -5.47 -25.25
CA GLU A 236 0.54 -6.20 -24.08
C GLU A 236 0.89 -5.18 -22.99
N THR A 237 0.15 -5.24 -21.89
CA THR A 237 0.67 -4.81 -20.59
C THR A 237 0.89 -6.06 -19.77
N THR A 238 1.91 -6.84 -20.14
CA THR A 238 2.55 -7.86 -19.30
C THR A 238 3.34 -7.19 -18.17
N GLY A 239 2.77 -6.15 -17.58
CA GLY A 239 3.40 -5.30 -16.58
C GLY A 239 2.97 -5.73 -15.19
N TYR A 240 3.87 -5.52 -14.24
CA TYR A 240 3.58 -5.58 -12.82
C TYR A 240 2.38 -4.68 -12.49
N ASN A 241 1.35 -5.26 -11.87
CA ASN A 241 0.20 -4.51 -11.35
C ASN A 241 -0.27 -5.20 -10.06
N PRO A 242 0.26 -4.78 -8.89
CA PRO A 242 -0.08 -5.38 -7.61
C PRO A 242 -1.51 -5.05 -7.16
N TRP A 243 -2.18 -4.08 -7.81
CA TRP A 243 -3.51 -3.60 -7.44
C TRP A 243 -4.46 -3.62 -8.64
N PRO A 244 -4.83 -4.81 -9.18
CA PRO A 244 -5.64 -4.94 -10.40
C PRO A 244 -7.05 -4.34 -10.30
N TYR A 245 -7.51 -3.99 -9.10
CA TYR A 245 -8.80 -3.33 -8.84
C TYR A 245 -8.66 -1.83 -8.49
N TYR A 246 -7.45 -1.30 -8.35
CA TYR A 246 -7.21 0.12 -8.12
C TYR A 246 -7.33 0.92 -9.43
N THR A 247 -8.09 2.02 -9.38
CA THR A 247 -8.27 2.91 -10.53
C THR A 247 -7.26 4.05 -10.43
N PHE A 248 -6.09 3.84 -11.04
CA PHE A 248 -5.07 4.87 -11.21
C PHE A 248 -5.63 6.11 -11.91
N THR A 249 -5.28 7.30 -11.39
CA THR A 249 -5.79 8.59 -11.88
C THR A 249 -5.22 8.98 -13.25
N GLY A 250 -3.94 8.69 -13.48
CA GLY A 250 -3.23 8.98 -14.72
C GLY A 250 -2.69 7.75 -15.46
N LYS A 251 -1.54 7.93 -16.13
CA LYS A 251 -0.86 6.92 -16.97
C LYS A 251 0.17 6.09 -16.19
N LEU A 252 0.80 6.65 -15.17
CA LEU A 252 1.86 6.00 -14.41
C LEU A 252 1.34 4.74 -13.71
N ARG A 253 2.17 3.72 -13.64
CA ARG A 253 1.90 2.44 -12.95
C ARG A 253 3.16 2.07 -12.15
N PRO A 254 3.02 1.38 -11.01
CA PRO A 254 4.16 0.86 -10.28
C PRO A 254 4.85 -0.23 -11.11
N PHE A 255 6.13 -0.42 -10.86
CA PHE A 255 6.96 -1.52 -11.35
C PHE A 255 7.50 -2.34 -10.15
N GLU A 256 8.21 -3.44 -10.42
CA GLU A 256 8.81 -4.26 -9.36
C GLU A 256 9.89 -3.46 -8.60
N GLN A 257 9.94 -3.59 -7.28
CA GLN A 257 10.95 -2.94 -6.44
C GLN A 257 12.07 -3.94 -6.10
N THR A 258 13.35 -3.53 -6.13
CA THR A 258 14.41 -4.37 -5.56
C THR A 258 14.29 -4.44 -4.03
N PRO A 259 14.85 -5.47 -3.37
CA PRO A 259 14.90 -5.53 -1.90
C PRO A 259 15.50 -4.28 -1.24
N MET A 260 15.06 -3.99 -0.02
CA MET A 260 15.57 -2.90 0.81
C MET A 260 17.09 -3.00 1.00
N ARG A 261 17.81 -1.88 0.79
CA ARG A 261 19.28 -1.83 0.84
C ARG A 261 19.79 -1.77 2.29
N THR A 262 20.96 -2.37 2.53
CA THR A 262 21.54 -2.50 3.88
C THR A 262 22.56 -1.40 4.20
N VAL A 263 22.23 -0.54 5.16
CA VAL A 263 23.17 0.45 5.72
C VAL A 263 24.21 -0.22 6.65
N PRO A 264 25.53 0.00 6.48
CA PRO A 264 26.57 -0.52 7.37
C PRO A 264 26.38 -0.12 8.84
N ALA A 265 26.66 -1.05 9.77
CA ALA A 265 26.48 -0.85 11.21
C ALA A 265 27.44 0.18 11.86
N SER A 266 28.39 0.72 11.10
CA SER A 266 29.27 1.82 11.51
C SER A 266 28.62 3.21 11.39
N ILE A 267 27.55 3.34 10.60
CA ILE A 267 26.85 4.61 10.39
C ILE A 267 25.84 4.84 11.51
N PRO A 268 25.81 6.02 12.16
CA PRO A 268 24.80 6.35 13.15
C PRO A 268 23.37 6.28 12.58
N ARG A 269 22.47 5.62 13.30
CA ARG A 269 21.10 5.34 12.85
C ARG A 269 20.09 6.17 13.67
N PRO A 270 19.03 6.74 13.05
CA PRO A 270 17.95 7.38 13.79
C PRO A 270 17.09 6.34 14.53
N ASP A 271 16.28 6.77 15.50
CA ASP A 271 15.61 5.88 16.46
C ASP A 271 14.56 4.92 15.85
N TYR A 272 14.07 5.25 14.66
CA TYR A 272 13.13 4.44 13.89
C TYR A 272 13.79 3.39 12.99
N ALA A 273 15.09 3.53 12.66
CA ALA A 273 15.77 2.72 11.66
C ALA A 273 15.73 1.22 11.97
N ASP A 274 15.75 0.86 13.26
CA ASP A 274 15.66 -0.51 13.77
C ASP A 274 14.30 -0.80 14.45
N HIS A 275 13.32 0.09 14.29
CA HIS A 275 11.96 -0.15 14.75
C HIS A 275 11.23 -1.06 13.77
N LYS A 276 10.57 -2.11 14.28
CA LYS A 276 9.82 -3.10 13.47
C LYS A 276 8.71 -2.49 12.61
N GLU A 277 8.20 -1.33 13.01
CA GLU A 277 7.17 -0.57 12.28
C GLU A 277 7.67 0.82 11.81
N GLY A 278 8.98 1.08 11.86
CA GLY A 278 9.56 2.36 11.41
C GLY A 278 9.15 3.62 12.20
N LYS A 279 8.57 3.48 13.40
CA LYS A 279 8.04 4.61 14.19
C LYS A 279 9.17 5.31 14.95
N SER A 280 9.31 6.63 14.76
CA SER A 280 10.22 7.44 15.58
C SER A 280 9.60 7.72 16.94
N LYS A 281 10.16 7.14 18.00
CA LYS A 281 9.64 7.31 19.37
C LYS A 281 9.86 8.73 19.88
N SER A 282 10.94 9.37 19.44
CA SER A 282 11.28 10.75 19.77
C SER A 282 10.33 11.76 19.12
N GLU A 283 9.83 11.50 17.91
CA GLU A 283 8.73 12.26 17.30
C GLU A 283 7.37 11.94 17.95
N GLU A 284 7.06 10.67 18.19
CA GLU A 284 5.78 10.28 18.83
C GLU A 284 5.64 10.89 20.24
N ALA A 285 6.75 11.04 20.98
CA ALA A 285 6.80 11.72 22.27
C ALA A 285 6.49 13.23 22.21
N LEU A 286 6.60 13.86 21.04
CA LEU A 286 6.28 15.27 20.81
C LEU A 286 5.04 15.48 19.92
N ARG A 287 4.33 14.42 19.49
CA ARG A 287 3.19 14.50 18.58
C ARG A 287 2.08 15.41 19.15
N GLY A 288 1.77 16.49 18.44
CA GLY A 288 0.80 17.51 18.86
C GLY A 288 1.37 18.67 19.70
N ASN A 289 2.67 18.62 20.05
CA ASN A 289 3.36 19.76 20.61
C ASN A 289 3.56 20.85 19.54
N ASN A 290 3.33 22.12 19.90
CA ASN A 290 3.49 23.27 19.01
C ASN A 290 4.68 24.17 19.42
N ILE A 291 5.52 23.72 20.36
CA ILE A 291 6.76 24.39 20.73
C ILE A 291 7.80 24.12 19.64
N ILE A 292 8.09 25.13 18.84
CA ILE A 292 9.19 25.13 17.87
C ILE A 292 10.51 25.24 18.64
N LYS A 293 11.48 24.40 18.29
CA LYS A 293 12.81 24.45 18.88
C LYS A 293 13.62 25.63 18.33
N VAL A 294 14.25 26.37 19.25
CA VAL A 294 15.41 27.20 18.94
C VAL A 294 16.64 26.30 19.05
N LEU A 295 17.44 26.24 17.99
CA LEU A 295 18.73 25.55 17.95
C LEU A 295 19.80 26.40 18.65
N ASP A 296 20.76 25.74 19.29
CA ASP A 296 22.01 26.36 19.75
C ASP A 296 23.11 26.32 18.66
N ASP A 297 24.28 26.90 18.94
CA ASP A 297 25.38 27.00 17.96
C ASP A 297 25.93 25.63 17.51
N GLU A 298 25.92 24.61 18.38
CA GLU A 298 26.35 23.25 18.03
C GLU A 298 25.33 22.60 17.09
N GLU A 299 24.05 22.75 17.41
CA GLU A 299 22.96 22.22 16.59
C GLU A 299 22.82 22.93 15.24
N ILE A 300 23.08 24.23 15.18
CA ILE A 300 23.13 25.01 13.94
C ILE A 300 24.24 24.49 13.01
N GLU A 301 25.42 24.18 13.54
CA GLU A 301 26.51 23.65 12.72
C GLU A 301 26.28 22.17 12.34
N GLY A 302 25.65 21.38 13.23
CA GLY A 302 25.13 20.05 12.91
C GLY A 302 24.18 20.06 11.71
N MET A 303 23.23 20.99 11.68
CA MET A 303 22.33 21.21 10.54
C MET A 303 23.06 21.65 9.29
N ARG A 304 23.99 22.60 9.37
CA ARG A 304 24.80 23.04 8.22
C ARG A 304 25.60 21.90 7.58
N VAL A 305 26.10 20.96 8.39
CA VAL A 305 26.78 19.76 7.87
C VAL A 305 25.78 18.79 7.26
N ALA A 306 24.68 18.45 7.92
CA ALA A 306 23.67 17.53 7.38
C ALA A 306 23.07 18.05 6.06
N CYS A 307 22.59 19.30 6.02
CA CYS A 307 22.06 19.94 4.82
C CYS A 307 23.08 20.06 3.67
N ARG A 308 24.37 20.28 3.98
CA ARG A 308 25.43 20.23 2.96
C ARG A 308 25.54 18.83 2.35
N LEU A 309 25.57 17.79 3.18
CA LEU A 309 25.70 16.41 2.72
C LEU A 309 24.46 15.97 1.93
N GLY A 310 23.25 16.40 2.35
CA GLY A 310 22.01 16.17 1.59
C GLY A 310 22.08 16.79 0.20
N ARG A 311 22.50 18.06 0.10
CA ARG A 311 22.78 18.69 -1.19
C ARG A 311 23.79 17.89 -2.02
N GLU A 312 24.92 17.50 -1.43
CA GLU A 312 25.93 16.69 -2.12
C GLU A 312 25.43 15.31 -2.59
N VAL A 313 24.33 14.78 -2.02
CA VAL A 313 23.66 13.54 -2.44
C VAL A 313 22.57 13.79 -3.50
N LEU A 314 21.76 14.85 -3.38
CA LEU A 314 20.83 15.23 -4.45
C LEU A 314 21.58 15.60 -5.74
N ASP A 315 22.76 16.20 -5.61
CA ASP A 315 23.65 16.49 -6.73
C ASP A 315 24.26 15.21 -7.34
N GLU A 316 24.27 14.04 -6.68
CA GLU A 316 24.53 12.74 -7.32
C GLU A 316 23.29 12.25 -8.09
N ALA A 317 22.11 12.31 -7.47
CA ALA A 317 20.84 11.90 -8.08
C ALA A 317 20.58 12.64 -9.40
N ALA A 318 20.84 13.95 -9.43
CA ALA A 318 20.76 14.78 -10.61
C ALA A 318 21.70 14.33 -11.76
N ARG A 319 22.85 13.71 -11.45
CA ARG A 319 23.81 13.21 -12.47
C ARG A 319 23.40 11.87 -13.08
N VAL A 320 22.51 11.12 -12.44
CA VAL A 320 22.00 9.83 -12.95
C VAL A 320 20.56 9.89 -13.48
N CYS A 321 19.79 10.92 -13.12
CA CYS A 321 18.41 11.09 -13.61
C CYS A 321 18.38 11.37 -15.13
N GLY A 322 17.88 10.41 -15.92
CA GLY A 322 17.84 10.54 -17.38
C GLY A 322 17.02 9.44 -18.08
N VAL A 323 16.79 9.61 -19.39
CA VAL A 323 15.96 8.70 -20.19
C VAL A 323 16.51 7.27 -20.14
N GLY A 324 15.65 6.32 -19.78
CA GLY A 324 15.96 4.89 -19.71
C GLY A 324 16.52 4.41 -18.36
N VAL A 325 16.99 5.31 -17.48
CA VAL A 325 17.42 4.97 -16.11
C VAL A 325 16.18 4.73 -15.24
N THR A 326 16.21 3.71 -14.36
CA THR A 326 15.06 3.46 -13.46
C THR A 326 15.17 4.25 -12.16
N THR A 327 14.03 4.49 -11.50
CA THR A 327 14.01 5.18 -10.20
C THR A 327 14.74 4.40 -9.11
N ASP A 328 14.72 3.06 -9.14
CA ASP A 328 15.55 2.19 -8.29
C ASP A 328 17.07 2.44 -8.48
N GLU A 329 17.52 2.81 -9.69
CA GLU A 329 18.92 3.16 -9.94
C GLU A 329 19.30 4.52 -9.36
N ILE A 330 18.35 5.46 -9.31
CA ILE A 330 18.49 6.75 -8.62
C ILE A 330 18.54 6.51 -7.10
N ASP A 331 17.68 5.65 -6.55
CA ASP A 331 17.75 5.21 -5.15
C ASP A 331 19.07 4.51 -4.82
N ARG A 332 19.60 3.69 -5.72
CA ARG A 332 20.94 3.08 -5.56
C ARG A 332 22.02 4.16 -5.43
N ALA A 333 22.05 5.13 -6.34
CA ALA A 333 23.02 6.22 -6.31
C ALA A 333 22.87 7.09 -5.05
N VAL A 334 21.65 7.43 -4.63
CA VAL A 334 21.38 8.16 -3.38
C VAL A 334 21.83 7.36 -2.16
N HIS A 335 21.53 6.05 -2.12
CA HIS A 335 21.93 5.19 -1.01
C HIS A 335 23.45 5.13 -0.89
N GLU A 336 24.15 4.79 -1.97
CA GLU A 336 25.60 4.66 -2.02
C GLU A 336 26.27 5.99 -1.64
N ALA A 337 25.80 7.10 -2.19
CA ALA A 337 26.28 8.44 -1.87
C ALA A 337 26.05 8.84 -0.40
N CYS A 338 24.96 8.39 0.25
CA CYS A 338 24.77 8.53 1.69
C CYS A 338 25.83 7.74 2.47
N ILE A 339 26.06 6.47 2.11
CA ILE A 339 27.01 5.59 2.82
C ILE A 339 28.44 6.17 2.76
N GLU A 340 28.86 6.64 1.58
CA GLU A 340 30.16 7.30 1.36
C GLU A 340 30.39 8.54 2.24
N ARG A 341 29.30 9.21 2.65
CA ARG A 341 29.30 10.46 3.42
C ARG A 341 29.05 10.26 4.93
N GLU A 342 29.13 9.02 5.40
CA GLU A 342 28.79 8.60 6.78
C GLU A 342 27.33 8.90 7.18
N CYS A 343 26.42 9.04 6.21
CA CYS A 343 25.02 9.36 6.41
C CYS A 343 24.13 8.12 6.40
N TYR A 344 23.08 8.12 7.23
CA TYR A 344 21.93 7.25 7.05
C TYR A 344 20.91 7.94 6.13
N PRO A 345 20.41 7.30 5.06
CA PRO A 345 19.34 7.88 4.23
C PRO A 345 18.02 7.89 5.02
N SER A 346 17.55 9.06 5.44
CA SER A 346 16.47 9.18 6.45
C SER A 346 15.14 8.54 6.05
N PRO A 347 14.69 8.55 4.77
CA PRO A 347 13.47 7.86 4.38
C PRO A 347 13.50 6.35 4.65
N LEU A 348 14.68 5.72 4.67
CA LEU A 348 14.80 4.28 4.77
C LEU A 348 14.21 3.75 6.09
N ASN A 349 13.24 2.84 5.97
CA ASN A 349 12.45 2.29 7.07
C ASN A 349 11.69 3.34 7.92
N TYR A 350 11.59 4.61 7.51
CA TYR A 350 10.74 5.61 8.19
C TYR A 350 9.27 5.24 7.97
N TYR A 351 8.56 4.90 9.06
CA TYR A 351 7.24 4.23 9.06
C TYR A 351 7.14 3.03 8.07
N ASN A 352 8.24 2.31 7.86
CA ASN A 352 8.45 1.23 6.89
C ASN A 352 8.55 1.64 5.39
N PHE A 353 8.83 2.91 5.07
CA PHE A 353 9.15 3.30 3.69
C PHE A 353 10.35 2.48 3.16
N PRO A 354 10.25 1.83 1.98
CA PRO A 354 11.16 0.75 1.61
C PRO A 354 12.49 1.19 0.96
N LYS A 355 12.68 2.49 0.72
CA LYS A 355 13.76 3.06 -0.12
C LYS A 355 14.47 4.24 0.55
N SER A 356 15.52 4.74 -0.10
CA SER A 356 16.48 5.70 0.46
C SER A 356 16.17 7.15 0.11
N CYS A 357 15.33 7.36 -0.91
CA CYS A 357 14.77 8.63 -1.38
C CYS A 357 13.33 8.41 -1.87
N CYS A 358 12.59 9.49 -2.09
CA CYS A 358 11.38 9.45 -2.91
C CYS A 358 11.73 9.81 -4.37
N THR A 359 11.01 9.26 -5.32
CA THR A 359 11.10 9.59 -6.75
C THR A 359 9.70 9.81 -7.31
N SER A 360 9.28 11.07 -7.41
CA SER A 360 7.92 11.46 -7.77
C SER A 360 7.87 11.86 -9.25
N VAL A 361 7.26 11.01 -10.07
CA VAL A 361 7.20 11.17 -11.53
C VAL A 361 5.83 11.68 -12.00
N ASN A 362 5.83 12.68 -12.89
CA ASN A 362 4.65 13.20 -13.60
C ASN A 362 3.46 13.56 -12.70
N GLU A 363 2.42 12.71 -12.62
CA GLU A 363 1.23 12.92 -11.78
C GLU A 363 1.43 12.58 -10.29
N VAL A 364 2.58 12.01 -9.90
CA VAL A 364 2.96 11.82 -8.49
C VAL A 364 3.33 13.17 -7.89
N ILE A 365 2.67 13.48 -6.77
CA ILE A 365 2.84 14.70 -5.99
C ILE A 365 4.08 14.61 -5.12
N CYS A 366 4.16 13.56 -4.29
CA CYS A 366 5.24 13.28 -3.34
C CYS A 366 5.26 11.79 -2.99
N HIS A 367 6.30 11.35 -2.27
CA HIS A 367 6.45 9.99 -1.72
C HIS A 367 6.37 8.82 -2.72
N GLY A 368 6.59 9.07 -4.02
CA GLY A 368 6.68 8.00 -5.02
C GLY A 368 7.82 7.04 -4.68
N ILE A 369 7.52 5.74 -4.55
CA ILE A 369 8.52 4.73 -4.18
C ILE A 369 9.41 4.37 -5.39
N PRO A 370 10.74 4.45 -5.28
CA PRO A 370 11.68 3.95 -6.30
C PRO A 370 11.47 2.49 -6.70
N ASP A 371 11.37 2.25 -8.01
CA ASP A 371 11.07 0.96 -8.63
C ASP A 371 11.81 0.75 -9.97
N THR A 372 11.51 -0.36 -10.65
CA THR A 372 12.14 -0.72 -11.93
C THR A 372 11.52 -0.02 -13.16
N ARG A 373 10.71 1.04 -13.01
CA ARG A 373 10.24 1.84 -14.16
C ARG A 373 11.39 2.65 -14.74
N PRO A 374 11.76 2.47 -16.03
CA PRO A 374 12.66 3.40 -16.71
C PRO A 374 11.96 4.74 -16.97
N LEU A 375 12.66 5.85 -16.74
CA LEU A 375 12.16 7.20 -17.03
C LEU A 375 12.04 7.43 -18.54
N GLU A 376 10.94 8.05 -18.98
CA GLU A 376 10.60 8.28 -20.40
C GLU A 376 10.97 9.71 -20.87
N ASP A 377 11.24 9.87 -22.18
CA ASP A 377 11.54 11.18 -22.77
C ASP A 377 10.33 12.12 -22.67
N GLY A 378 10.50 13.21 -21.91
CA GLY A 378 9.47 14.18 -21.57
C GLY A 378 8.82 13.99 -20.19
N ASP A 379 9.29 13.05 -19.37
CA ASP A 379 8.89 12.94 -17.95
C ASP A 379 9.40 14.15 -17.12
N LEU A 380 8.64 14.49 -16.07
CA LEU A 380 9.18 15.19 -14.90
C LEU A 380 9.52 14.14 -13.83
N CYS A 381 10.68 14.28 -13.17
CA CYS A 381 11.02 13.45 -12.02
C CYS A 381 11.55 14.35 -10.89
N ASN A 382 10.79 14.49 -9.81
CA ASN A 382 11.30 15.00 -8.55
C ASN A 382 12.03 13.88 -7.80
N VAL A 383 13.17 14.21 -7.18
CA VAL A 383 13.90 13.30 -6.28
C VAL A 383 14.05 13.97 -4.93
N ASP A 384 13.68 13.24 -3.88
CA ASP A 384 13.56 13.75 -2.51
C ASP A 384 14.59 13.09 -1.58
N VAL A 385 15.45 13.89 -0.94
CA VAL A 385 16.70 13.44 -0.33
C VAL A 385 16.92 14.03 1.06
N THR A 386 16.54 13.27 2.08
CA THR A 386 16.89 13.57 3.48
C THR A 386 18.07 12.74 3.97
N VAL A 387 19.14 13.37 4.45
CA VAL A 387 20.26 12.65 5.08
C VAL A 387 20.29 12.84 6.60
N TYR A 388 20.52 11.75 7.34
CA TYR A 388 20.79 11.80 8.77
C TYR A 388 22.27 11.63 9.03
N HIS A 389 22.91 12.66 9.57
CA HIS A 389 24.33 12.70 9.89
C HIS A 389 24.56 13.11 11.35
N ARG A 390 25.14 12.20 12.13
CA ARG A 390 25.60 12.43 13.53
C ARG A 390 24.56 13.10 14.44
N GLY A 391 23.28 12.75 14.29
CA GLY A 391 22.20 13.24 15.13
C GLY A 391 21.33 14.35 14.55
N PHE A 392 21.49 14.70 13.27
CA PHE A 392 20.68 15.72 12.58
C PHE A 392 20.25 15.24 11.19
N HIS A 393 19.00 15.54 10.82
CA HIS A 393 18.47 15.38 9.46
C HIS A 393 18.70 16.67 8.65
N GLY A 394 18.86 16.56 7.34
CA GLY A 394 18.90 17.72 6.43
C GLY A 394 18.24 17.39 5.10
N ASP A 395 17.30 18.24 4.67
CA ASP A 395 16.27 17.90 3.69
C ASP A 395 16.17 18.87 2.50
N LEU A 396 15.97 18.29 1.31
CA LEU A 396 15.74 19.00 0.06
C LEU A 396 15.27 18.08 -1.06
N ASN A 397 14.57 18.68 -2.02
CA ASN A 397 14.19 18.04 -3.27
C ASN A 397 14.18 19.04 -4.44
N GLU A 398 14.36 18.54 -5.66
CA GLU A 398 14.25 19.30 -6.91
C GLU A 398 13.52 18.49 -7.97
N THR A 399 12.73 19.15 -8.83
CA THR A 399 12.13 18.52 -10.02
C THR A 399 13.05 18.64 -11.22
N PHE A 400 13.48 17.50 -11.77
CA PHE A 400 14.33 17.42 -12.96
C PHE A 400 13.51 17.22 -14.25
N PHE A 401 14.10 17.63 -15.38
CA PHE A 401 13.59 17.35 -16.73
C PHE A 401 14.22 16.08 -17.28
N VAL A 402 13.39 15.07 -17.60
CA VAL A 402 13.88 13.86 -18.28
C VAL A 402 13.84 14.09 -19.79
N GLY A 403 14.93 14.61 -20.35
CA GLY A 403 15.02 14.86 -21.79
C GLY A 403 14.07 15.96 -22.28
N ASN A 404 13.31 15.69 -23.34
CA ASN A 404 12.58 16.68 -24.12
C ASN A 404 11.21 17.07 -23.52
N VAL A 405 11.24 17.63 -22.30
CA VAL A 405 10.05 18.10 -21.57
C VAL A 405 9.32 19.22 -22.33
N LYS A 406 7.98 19.16 -22.36
CA LYS A 406 7.12 20.16 -23.02
C LYS A 406 7.07 21.47 -22.24
N GLU A 407 6.96 22.58 -22.97
CA GLU A 407 6.90 23.94 -22.40
C GLU A 407 5.85 24.15 -21.30
N GLN A 408 4.69 23.47 -21.36
CA GLN A 408 3.68 23.54 -20.30
C GLN A 408 4.20 22.99 -18.96
N HIS A 409 4.93 21.87 -19.01
CA HIS A 409 5.51 21.19 -17.85
C HIS A 409 6.79 21.91 -17.39
N LYS A 410 7.59 22.48 -18.30
CA LYS A 410 8.68 23.41 -17.94
C LYS A 410 8.17 24.61 -17.15
N LYS A 411 7.05 25.20 -17.59
CA LYS A 411 6.39 26.32 -16.88
C LYS A 411 5.91 25.91 -15.48
N LEU A 412 5.42 24.68 -15.29
CA LEU A 412 5.06 24.16 -13.97
C LEU A 412 6.28 24.15 -13.03
N VAL A 413 7.39 23.55 -13.47
CA VAL A 413 8.65 23.47 -12.72
C VAL A 413 9.19 24.86 -12.38
N GLN A 414 9.27 25.77 -13.36
CA GLN A 414 9.71 27.15 -13.15
C GLN A 414 8.85 27.90 -12.12
N VAL A 415 7.52 27.87 -12.25
CA VAL A 415 6.60 28.58 -11.35
C VAL A 415 6.64 27.98 -9.93
N THR A 416 6.91 26.68 -9.80
CA THR A 416 7.05 26.00 -8.50
C THR A 416 8.29 26.49 -7.77
N TYR A 417 9.46 26.46 -8.44
CA TYR A 417 10.70 27.00 -7.88
C TYR A 417 10.59 28.50 -7.55
N GLU A 418 9.96 29.29 -8.42
CA GLU A 418 9.70 30.71 -8.17
C GLU A 418 8.76 30.96 -6.98
N ALA A 419 7.79 30.08 -6.72
CA ALA A 419 6.91 30.16 -5.56
C ALA A 419 7.66 29.87 -4.27
N LEU A 420 8.51 28.83 -4.25
CA LEU A 420 9.44 28.54 -3.16
C LEU A 420 10.33 29.75 -2.85
N MET A 421 11.05 30.28 -3.85
CA MET A 421 11.98 31.39 -3.64
C MET A 421 11.28 32.68 -3.16
N LYS A 422 10.01 32.90 -3.56
CA LYS A 422 9.21 34.02 -3.02
C LYS A 422 8.75 33.80 -1.58
N ALA A 423 8.51 32.56 -1.16
CA ALA A 423 8.27 32.23 0.24
C ALA A 423 9.53 32.41 1.09
N ILE A 424 10.68 31.89 0.64
CA ILE A 424 11.98 32.08 1.31
C ILE A 424 12.29 33.57 1.50
N ALA A 425 12.01 34.40 0.49
CA ALA A 425 12.23 35.85 0.54
C ALA A 425 11.44 36.62 1.62
N ILE A 426 10.43 36.00 2.27
CA ILE A 426 9.75 36.59 3.44
C ILE A 426 10.25 36.05 4.79
N VAL A 427 11.06 34.97 4.82
CA VAL A 427 11.49 34.30 6.06
C VAL A 427 12.49 35.16 6.81
N LYS A 428 12.06 35.67 7.97
CA LYS A 428 12.83 36.48 8.93
C LYS A 428 12.13 36.48 10.29
N PRO A 429 12.78 36.93 11.38
CA PRO A 429 12.15 37.03 12.69
C PRO A 429 10.86 37.89 12.70
N GLY A 430 9.86 37.46 13.45
CA GLY A 430 8.58 38.16 13.62
C GLY A 430 7.50 37.83 12.59
N GLU A 431 7.83 37.19 11.47
CA GLU A 431 6.84 36.72 10.48
C GLU A 431 6.14 35.43 10.94
N ARG A 432 4.92 35.19 10.45
CA ARG A 432 4.12 34.00 10.84
C ARG A 432 4.21 32.92 9.78
N TYR A 433 4.39 31.66 10.20
CA TYR A 433 4.48 30.50 9.30
C TYR A 433 3.33 30.41 8.30
N ARG A 434 2.09 30.72 8.72
CA ARG A 434 0.91 30.71 7.84
C ARG A 434 1.01 31.64 6.62
N GLU A 435 1.83 32.70 6.66
CA GLU A 435 1.92 33.66 5.55
C GLU A 435 2.71 33.10 4.36
N ILE A 436 3.52 32.04 4.56
CA ILE A 436 4.20 31.30 3.49
C ILE A 436 3.18 30.81 2.46
N GLY A 437 2.10 30.14 2.91
CA GLY A 437 1.05 29.68 2.01
C GLY A 437 0.22 30.80 1.37
N ASN A 438 0.15 31.98 1.99
CA ASN A 438 -0.45 33.17 1.38
C ASN A 438 0.41 33.70 0.22
N VAL A 439 1.75 33.62 0.32
CA VAL A 439 2.67 34.01 -0.76
C VAL A 439 2.67 33.00 -1.90
N ILE A 440 2.82 31.71 -1.59
CA ILE A 440 2.88 30.61 -2.58
C ILE A 440 1.60 30.57 -3.41
N GLN A 441 0.44 30.40 -2.76
CA GLN A 441 -0.81 30.25 -3.51
C GLN A 441 -1.15 31.49 -4.34
N LYS A 442 -0.87 32.70 -3.85
CA LYS A 442 -1.06 33.94 -4.61
C LYS A 442 -0.23 33.95 -5.91
N TYR A 443 0.98 33.38 -5.89
CA TYR A 443 1.84 33.37 -7.07
C TYR A 443 1.48 32.29 -8.10
N VAL A 444 1.20 31.05 -7.66
CA VAL A 444 0.90 29.98 -8.62
C VAL A 444 -0.47 30.15 -9.28
N GLN A 445 -1.45 30.75 -8.56
CA GLN A 445 -2.77 31.01 -9.11
C GLN A 445 -2.77 32.05 -10.24
N THR A 446 -1.83 33.00 -10.29
CA THR A 446 -1.72 33.90 -11.46
C THR A 446 -1.16 33.21 -12.70
N HIS A 447 -0.62 31.98 -12.56
CA HIS A 447 -0.08 31.18 -13.65
C HIS A 447 -1.02 30.06 -14.13
N GLY A 448 -2.13 29.84 -13.43
CA GLY A 448 -3.16 28.85 -13.72
C GLY A 448 -3.09 27.57 -12.87
N PHE A 449 -2.10 27.43 -11.99
CA PHE A 449 -1.84 26.20 -11.24
C PHE A 449 -2.48 26.21 -9.83
N SER A 450 -2.54 25.05 -9.20
CA SER A 450 -3.07 24.86 -7.84
C SER A 450 -2.01 24.39 -6.84
N VAL A 451 -2.31 24.50 -5.53
CA VAL A 451 -1.41 24.10 -4.43
C VAL A 451 -2.05 22.94 -3.66
N VAL A 452 -1.31 21.85 -3.50
CA VAL A 452 -1.71 20.68 -2.69
C VAL A 452 -1.87 21.06 -1.21
N LYS A 453 -2.70 20.31 -0.47
CA LYS A 453 -3.10 20.68 0.90
C LYS A 453 -2.94 19.61 1.97
N SER A 454 -2.75 18.35 1.58
CA SER A 454 -2.61 17.23 2.51
C SER A 454 -1.19 17.11 3.10
N TYR A 455 -0.22 17.79 2.48
CA TYR A 455 1.20 17.81 2.85
C TYR A 455 1.66 19.25 3.10
N CYS A 456 2.70 19.43 3.92
CA CYS A 456 3.17 20.72 4.39
C CYS A 456 4.60 20.65 4.93
N GLY A 457 5.36 21.75 4.79
CA GLY A 457 6.67 21.89 5.40
C GLY A 457 6.66 21.63 6.91
N HIS A 458 7.81 21.19 7.44
CA HIS A 458 7.95 20.74 8.82
C HIS A 458 9.14 21.43 9.51
N GLY A 459 9.13 21.44 10.85
CA GLY A 459 10.35 21.62 11.61
C GLY A 459 11.26 20.40 11.40
N ILE A 460 12.56 20.63 11.27
CA ILE A 460 13.57 19.60 11.08
C ILE A 460 14.81 19.92 11.91
N HIS A 461 15.36 18.90 12.59
CA HIS A 461 16.63 18.97 13.31
C HIS A 461 17.14 17.57 13.70
N ARG A 462 17.26 17.30 15.00
CA ARG A 462 17.43 15.96 15.59
C ARG A 462 16.23 15.02 15.41
N LEU A 463 15.17 15.51 14.77
CA LEU A 463 13.95 14.81 14.38
C LEU A 463 13.76 15.09 12.89
N PHE A 464 13.16 14.15 12.16
CA PHE A 464 12.91 14.27 10.74
C PHE A 464 11.73 15.25 10.56
N HIS A 465 10.60 14.97 11.22
CA HIS A 465 9.39 15.79 11.16
C HIS A 465 8.95 16.26 12.55
N THR A 466 8.88 17.58 12.76
CA THR A 466 8.39 18.18 14.00
C THR A 466 7.76 19.56 13.80
N ALA A 467 7.41 20.27 14.87
CA ALA A 467 6.82 21.61 14.79
C ALA A 467 7.84 22.66 14.28
N PRO A 468 7.46 23.57 13.37
CA PRO A 468 6.09 23.87 12.95
C PRO A 468 5.66 23.12 11.68
N ASN A 469 4.35 22.86 11.55
CA ASN A 469 3.74 22.56 10.26
C ASN A 469 3.57 23.86 9.45
N VAL A 470 3.91 23.83 8.16
CA VAL A 470 4.02 25.00 7.26
C VAL A 470 3.23 24.77 5.96
N PRO A 471 1.90 24.99 5.96
CA PRO A 471 1.07 24.69 4.80
C PRO A 471 1.25 25.70 3.66
N HIS A 472 1.40 25.18 2.44
CA HIS A 472 1.68 25.96 1.23
C HIS A 472 0.45 26.69 0.64
N TYR A 473 -0.75 26.46 1.19
CA TYR A 473 -1.99 27.09 0.73
C TYR A 473 -2.39 28.31 1.58
N ALA A 474 -3.09 29.26 0.95
CA ALA A 474 -3.51 30.51 1.57
C ALA A 474 -4.64 30.31 2.59
N LYS A 475 -4.71 31.19 3.59
CA LYS A 475 -5.67 31.17 4.71
C LYS A 475 -5.62 29.88 5.54
N ASN A 476 -4.47 29.20 5.58
CA ASN A 476 -4.21 28.13 6.54
C ASN A 476 -4.17 28.66 7.99
N SER A 477 -4.24 27.74 8.95
CA SER A 477 -4.29 28.04 10.38
C SER A 477 -2.98 27.71 11.12
N ALA A 478 -1.83 27.74 10.43
CA ALA A 478 -0.55 27.37 11.05
C ALA A 478 -0.19 28.28 12.24
N VAL A 479 0.37 27.64 13.26
CA VAL A 479 0.70 28.25 14.56
C VAL A 479 2.18 28.65 14.57
N GLY A 480 2.50 29.73 15.28
CA GLY A 480 3.87 30.15 15.54
C GLY A 480 4.31 31.42 14.81
N VAL A 481 5.47 31.91 15.23
CA VAL A 481 6.16 33.09 14.71
C VAL A 481 7.62 32.72 14.57
N MET A 482 8.25 33.08 13.47
CA MET A 482 9.66 32.84 13.18
C MET A 482 10.54 33.60 14.19
N LYS A 483 11.61 32.96 14.66
CA LYS A 483 12.64 33.52 15.53
C LYS A 483 14.01 33.01 15.07
N PRO A 484 15.11 33.73 15.36
CA PRO A 484 16.46 33.22 15.14
C PRO A 484 16.65 31.82 15.75
N GLY A 485 17.38 30.95 15.05
CA GLY A 485 17.61 29.58 15.48
C GLY A 485 16.45 28.60 15.23
N HIS A 486 15.30 29.02 14.70
CA HIS A 486 14.30 28.07 14.18
C HIS A 486 14.80 27.45 12.86
N CYS A 487 14.71 26.12 12.71
CA CYS A 487 15.03 25.40 11.48
C CYS A 487 13.83 24.58 10.96
N PHE A 488 13.51 24.72 9.67
CA PHE A 488 12.29 24.17 9.06
C PHE A 488 12.37 24.12 7.52
N THR A 489 11.50 23.33 6.88
CA THR A 489 11.40 23.15 5.42
C THR A 489 10.32 24.06 4.81
N ILE A 490 10.45 24.36 3.51
CA ILE A 490 9.36 24.88 2.66
C ILE A 490 9.40 24.07 1.36
N GLU A 491 8.32 23.36 1.04
CA GLU A 491 8.28 22.27 0.04
C GLU A 491 7.02 22.33 -0.88
N PRO A 492 6.75 23.45 -1.58
CA PRO A 492 5.51 23.63 -2.34
C PRO A 492 5.32 22.60 -3.47
N MET A 493 4.39 21.67 -3.23
CA MET A 493 3.81 20.79 -4.24
C MET A 493 2.72 21.53 -5.03
N ILE A 494 2.97 21.74 -6.33
CA ILE A 494 2.15 22.53 -7.24
C ILE A 494 1.69 21.66 -8.40
N SER A 495 0.39 21.69 -8.73
CA SER A 495 -0.20 20.82 -9.76
C SER A 495 -0.84 21.61 -10.90
N GLU A 496 -0.77 21.06 -12.12
CA GLU A 496 -1.34 21.68 -13.33
C GLU A 496 -2.87 21.81 -13.25
N GLY A 497 -3.52 20.83 -12.63
CA GLY A 497 -4.96 20.74 -12.48
C GLY A 497 -5.43 20.94 -11.04
N THR A 498 -6.12 19.92 -10.51
CA THR A 498 -6.69 19.92 -9.17
C THR A 498 -5.63 19.88 -8.06
N TRP A 499 -5.94 20.49 -6.92
CA TRP A 499 -5.12 20.39 -5.70
C TRP A 499 -5.35 19.08 -4.93
N ARG A 500 -6.37 18.30 -5.35
CA ARG A 500 -6.78 17.08 -4.67
C ARG A 500 -5.83 15.94 -5.03
N ASP A 501 -5.41 15.25 -3.99
CA ASP A 501 -4.58 14.06 -3.98
C ASP A 501 -5.41 12.78 -3.80
N VAL A 502 -4.84 11.65 -4.22
CA VAL A 502 -5.27 10.28 -3.93
C VAL A 502 -4.03 9.44 -3.66
N SER A 503 -3.99 8.69 -2.56
CA SER A 503 -2.91 7.74 -2.28
C SER A 503 -3.07 6.45 -3.09
N TRP A 504 -1.95 5.85 -3.49
CA TRP A 504 -1.92 4.48 -4.00
C TRP A 504 -2.04 3.46 -2.85
N PRO A 505 -2.39 2.18 -3.13
CA PRO A 505 -2.42 1.12 -2.13
C PRO A 505 -1.04 0.58 -1.70
N ASP A 506 0.02 1.39 -1.82
CA ASP A 506 1.32 1.19 -1.18
C ASP A 506 1.45 1.95 0.16
N ASP A 507 0.39 2.66 0.58
CA ASP A 507 0.31 3.57 1.74
C ASP A 507 1.21 4.83 1.64
N TRP A 508 1.90 5.08 0.52
CA TRP A 508 2.86 6.18 0.35
C TRP A 508 2.61 7.08 -0.86
N THR A 509 2.54 6.51 -2.07
CA THR A 509 2.60 7.27 -3.33
C THR A 509 1.37 8.14 -3.49
N ALA A 510 1.52 9.46 -3.38
CA ALA A 510 0.43 10.43 -3.54
C ALA A 510 0.36 10.90 -5.00
N VAL A 511 -0.79 10.77 -5.67
CA VAL A 511 -1.01 11.26 -7.04
C VAL A 511 -2.11 12.32 -7.14
N THR A 512 -2.05 13.16 -8.17
CA THR A 512 -3.14 14.09 -8.49
C THR A 512 -4.42 13.33 -8.84
N ALA A 513 -5.57 13.81 -8.33
CA ALA A 513 -6.86 13.17 -8.50
C ALA A 513 -7.42 13.24 -9.94
N ASP A 514 -6.80 14.03 -10.83
CA ASP A 514 -7.13 14.14 -12.25
C ASP A 514 -6.03 13.60 -13.19
N GLY A 515 -4.92 13.08 -12.65
CA GLY A 515 -3.83 12.50 -13.44
C GLY A 515 -3.03 13.51 -14.26
N LEU A 516 -3.09 14.80 -13.90
CA LEU A 516 -2.25 15.86 -14.47
C LEU A 516 -0.97 16.06 -13.65
N TYR A 517 0.02 16.74 -14.22
CA TYR A 517 1.37 16.77 -13.66
C TYR A 517 1.43 17.59 -12.35
N SER A 518 2.35 17.19 -11.48
CA SER A 518 2.76 17.93 -10.30
C SER A 518 4.26 18.23 -10.37
N ALA A 519 4.72 19.22 -9.60
CA ALA A 519 6.12 19.50 -9.37
C ALA A 519 6.33 19.95 -7.92
N GLN A 520 7.53 19.70 -7.40
CA GLN A 520 7.94 20.05 -6.04
C GLN A 520 9.39 20.55 -6.05
N PHE A 521 9.66 21.55 -5.21
CA PHE A 521 11.00 22.00 -4.85
C PHE A 521 11.00 22.29 -3.36
N GLU A 522 12.13 22.07 -2.70
CA GLU A 522 12.26 22.29 -1.28
C GLU A 522 13.62 22.87 -0.90
N GLN A 523 13.67 23.60 0.22
CA GLN A 523 14.91 23.86 0.96
C GLN A 523 14.70 23.76 2.49
N THR A 524 15.67 23.18 3.21
CA THR A 524 15.82 23.40 4.66
C THR A 524 16.37 24.81 4.92
N LEU A 525 15.69 25.56 5.79
CA LEU A 525 15.99 26.95 6.14
C LEU A 525 16.34 27.09 7.62
N LEU A 526 17.31 27.96 7.93
CA LEU A 526 17.61 28.40 9.29
C LEU A 526 17.30 29.89 9.42
N VAL A 527 16.40 30.29 10.32
CA VAL A 527 16.10 31.70 10.59
C VAL A 527 17.29 32.36 11.30
N THR A 528 17.72 33.52 10.81
CA THR A 528 18.81 34.35 11.38
C THR A 528 18.23 35.66 11.93
N GLU A 529 19.04 36.50 12.58
CA GLU A 529 18.61 37.80 13.14
C GLU A 529 17.93 38.75 12.13
N THR A 530 18.24 38.61 10.83
CA THR A 530 17.78 39.53 9.78
C THR A 530 17.06 38.85 8.61
N GLY A 531 16.93 37.52 8.61
CA GLY A 531 16.45 36.76 7.45
C GLY A 531 16.50 35.24 7.68
N CYS A 532 17.03 34.51 6.70
CA CYS A 532 17.39 33.11 6.85
C CYS A 532 18.66 32.73 6.05
N ASP A 533 19.36 31.70 6.53
CA ASP A 533 20.31 30.92 5.74
C ASP A 533 19.53 29.80 5.02
N ILE A 534 19.67 29.71 3.70
CA ILE A 534 19.25 28.53 2.93
C ILE A 534 20.38 27.48 3.08
N LEU A 535 20.16 26.43 3.86
CA LEU A 535 21.22 25.48 4.23
C LEU A 535 21.56 24.50 3.09
N THR A 536 20.56 24.17 2.27
CA THR A 536 20.59 23.13 1.22
C THR A 536 20.80 23.66 -0.21
N LYS A 537 21.14 24.94 -0.37
CA LYS A 537 21.36 25.57 -1.69
C LYS A 537 22.51 24.91 -2.47
N ARG A 538 22.43 24.87 -3.80
CA ARG A 538 23.59 24.49 -4.64
C ARG A 538 24.76 25.42 -4.34
N ARG A 539 25.97 24.86 -4.28
CA ARG A 539 27.22 25.59 -3.98
C ARG A 539 27.93 26.11 -5.24
N ASN A 540 27.61 25.51 -6.38
CA ASN A 540 28.02 25.92 -7.73
C ASN A 540 26.89 26.73 -8.40
N GLU A 541 27.12 27.25 -9.61
CA GLU A 541 26.14 27.98 -10.43
C GLU A 541 25.34 29.07 -9.68
N ASN A 542 25.99 29.75 -8.74
CA ASN A 542 25.39 30.77 -7.86
C ASN A 542 24.15 30.30 -7.06
N GLY A 543 23.90 28.99 -6.98
CA GLY A 543 22.76 28.40 -6.29
C GLY A 543 21.49 28.22 -7.14
N THR A 544 21.54 28.36 -8.47
CA THR A 544 20.40 27.98 -9.33
C THR A 544 20.15 26.47 -9.28
N PRO A 545 18.90 25.98 -9.35
CA PRO A 545 18.57 24.54 -9.39
C PRO A 545 18.94 23.89 -10.73
N HIS A 546 19.12 22.57 -10.74
CA HIS A 546 19.67 21.83 -11.91
C HIS A 546 18.83 21.98 -13.19
N PHE A 547 17.50 22.13 -13.09
CA PHE A 547 16.66 22.27 -14.29
C PHE A 547 16.95 23.56 -15.08
N MET A 548 17.53 24.59 -14.44
CA MET A 548 17.94 25.83 -15.12
C MET A 548 19.21 25.64 -15.95
N ASP A 549 20.00 24.60 -15.69
CA ASP A 549 21.20 24.25 -16.46
C ASP A 549 20.83 23.61 -17.83
N HIS A 550 19.52 23.48 -18.12
CA HIS A 550 18.93 22.85 -19.30
C HIS A 550 17.83 23.68 -19.99
N MET A 551 17.75 25.00 -19.71
CA MET A 551 16.75 25.92 -20.31
C MET A 551 17.28 26.79 -21.46
#